data_AF-A0A382J0N6-F1
#
_entry.id   AF-A0A382J0N6-F1
#
_cell.length_a   1.000
_cell.length_b   1.000
_cell.length_c   1.000
_cell.angle_alpha   90.00
_cell.angle_beta   90.00
_cell.angle_gamma   90.00
#
_symmetry.space_group_name_H-M   'P 1'
#
loop_
_entity.id
_entity.type
_entity.pdbx_description
1 polymer ?
#
loop_
_entity_poly.entity_id
_entity_poly.type
_entity_poly.pdbx_seq_one_letter_code
_entity_poly.pdbx_strand_id
1 'polypeptide(L)'
;MNDYHDSEEGTVPRQKTRVRWYGASRFEGVMKGTLETKKTLSNHREKNSVSIKGVTQKEILNLVNKLRGGKLIPVVVVTYQRQYFQNKKRHRFTLDSKIVYSNISRTFKYLDMTFDYNNILELKINTNIDSTVAM
;
A
#
# COMPACT_ATOMS: atom_id res chain seq x y z
N MET A 1 8.24 17.48 3.68
CA MET A 1 7.45 16.54 2.86
C MET A 1 6.02 16.65 3.30
N ASN A 2 5.16 17.00 2.36
CA ASN A 2 3.73 17.01 2.53
C ASN A 2 3.18 15.81 1.77
N ASP A 3 3.20 14.63 2.42
CA ASP A 3 3.05 13.33 1.76
C ASP A 3 1.77 13.19 0.91
N TYR A 4 0.70 13.89 1.26
CA TYR A 4 -0.53 13.94 0.47
C TYR A 4 -0.35 14.78 -0.80
N HIS A 5 -0.03 16.07 -0.67
CA HIS A 5 0.12 16.98 -1.79
C HIS A 5 1.24 16.56 -2.75
N ASP A 6 2.39 16.16 -2.22
CA ASP A 6 3.52 15.66 -3.03
C ASP A 6 3.11 14.40 -3.83
N SER A 7 2.16 13.60 -3.32
CA SER A 7 1.66 12.43 -4.04
C SER A 7 0.60 12.76 -5.10
N GLU A 8 -0.28 13.72 -4.84
CA GLU A 8 -1.32 14.15 -5.80
C GLU A 8 -0.71 14.94 -6.96
N GLU A 9 0.26 15.82 -6.68
CA GLU A 9 0.96 16.63 -7.69
C GLU A 9 2.05 15.83 -8.44
N GLY A 10 2.42 14.65 -7.93
CA GLY A 10 3.51 13.85 -8.49
C GLY A 10 4.91 14.41 -8.25
N THR A 11 5.04 15.43 -7.39
CA THR A 11 6.28 16.11 -7.03
C THR A 11 7.25 15.14 -6.36
N VAL A 12 8.55 15.23 -6.69
CA VAL A 12 9.62 14.46 -6.04
C VAL A 12 10.51 15.39 -5.21
N PRO A 13 10.98 14.96 -4.03
CA PRO A 13 10.82 13.63 -3.44
C PRO A 13 9.45 13.46 -2.75
N ARG A 14 8.84 12.28 -2.90
CA ARG A 14 7.56 11.93 -2.23
C ARG A 14 7.63 10.61 -1.49
N GLN A 15 6.81 10.46 -0.46
CA GLN A 15 6.75 9.26 0.37
C GLN A 15 5.32 8.80 0.63
N LYS A 16 5.11 7.48 0.65
CA LYS A 16 3.86 6.85 1.08
C LYS A 16 4.15 5.80 2.14
N THR A 17 3.57 5.99 3.32
CA THR A 17 3.64 5.04 4.44
C THR A 17 2.28 4.37 4.61
N ARG A 18 2.25 3.05 4.73
CA ARG A 18 0.99 2.30 4.96
C ARG A 18 1.21 1.05 5.79
N VAL A 19 0.19 0.69 6.55
CA VAL A 19 0.08 -0.65 7.14
C VAL A 19 -0.81 -1.48 6.22
N ARG A 20 -0.36 -2.69 5.88
CA ARG A 20 -1.08 -3.63 5.02
C ARG A 20 -1.21 -4.98 5.71
N TRP A 21 -2.38 -5.58 5.63
CA TRP A 21 -2.65 -6.93 6.13
C TRP A 21 -3.57 -7.68 5.16
N TYR A 22 -3.79 -8.97 5.42
CA TYR A 22 -4.67 -9.83 4.62
C TYR A 22 -5.64 -10.57 5.54
N GLY A 23 -6.80 -10.95 5.00
CA GLY A 23 -7.82 -11.77 5.67
C GLY A 23 -8.88 -10.99 6.44
N ALA A 24 -8.49 -9.98 7.23
CA ALA A 24 -9.43 -9.14 7.96
C ALA A 24 -9.82 -7.88 7.15
N SER A 25 -11.11 -7.51 7.16
CA SER A 25 -11.59 -6.27 6.54
C SER A 25 -11.37 -5.03 7.40
N ARG A 26 -11.20 -5.22 8.72
CA ARG A 26 -10.96 -4.14 9.69
C ARG A 26 -9.68 -4.38 10.47
N PHE A 27 -9.18 -3.32 11.08
CA PHE A 27 -7.88 -3.33 11.76
C PHE A 27 -7.90 -4.11 13.08
N GLU A 28 -9.03 -4.09 13.78
CA GLU A 28 -9.21 -4.73 15.08
C GLU A 28 -9.00 -6.25 15.02
N GLY A 29 -9.20 -6.87 13.85
CA GLY A 29 -8.96 -8.30 13.61
C GLY A 29 -7.55 -8.64 13.12
N VAL A 30 -6.61 -7.68 13.10
CA VAL A 30 -5.30 -7.86 12.48
C VAL A 30 -4.31 -8.48 13.45
N MET A 31 -4.02 -9.76 13.27
CA MET A 31 -2.98 -10.47 14.03
C MET A 31 -1.57 -10.27 13.45
N LYS A 32 -1.49 -10.04 12.13
CA LYS A 32 -0.23 -9.89 11.39
C LYS A 32 -0.40 -8.95 10.20
N GLY A 33 0.66 -8.24 9.86
CA GLY A 33 0.68 -7.34 8.71
C GLY A 33 2.08 -6.90 8.34
N THR A 34 2.16 -5.84 7.57
CA THR A 34 3.42 -5.24 7.13
C THR A 34 3.29 -3.74 7.10
N LEU A 35 4.20 -3.05 7.78
CA LEU A 35 4.41 -1.62 7.62
C LEU A 35 5.30 -1.42 6.39
N GLU A 36 4.75 -0.81 5.35
CA GLU A 36 5.45 -0.52 4.10
C GLU A 36 5.70 0.99 3.95
N THR A 37 6.92 1.36 3.58
CA THR A 37 7.30 2.72 3.19
C THR A 37 7.81 2.70 1.75
N LYS A 38 7.22 3.52 0.89
CA LYS A 38 7.68 3.73 -0.49
C LYS A 38 8.14 5.16 -0.65
N LYS A 39 9.38 5.37 -1.07
CA LYS A 39 9.96 6.69 -1.35
C LYS A 39 10.27 6.78 -2.84
N THR A 40 9.81 7.85 -3.48
CA THR A 40 10.19 8.19 -4.85
C THR A 40 11.08 9.41 -4.78
N LEU A 41 12.33 9.24 -5.22
CA LEU A 41 13.33 10.29 -5.35
C LEU A 41 13.46 10.68 -6.83
N SER A 42 14.23 11.72 -7.11
CA SER A 42 14.45 12.20 -8.48
C SER A 42 15.10 11.15 -9.39
N ASN A 43 15.95 10.30 -8.83
CA ASN A 43 16.77 9.33 -9.58
C ASN A 43 16.34 7.87 -9.39
N HIS A 44 15.66 7.53 -8.30
CA HIS A 44 15.28 6.14 -8.02
C HIS A 44 14.07 6.02 -7.08
N ARG A 45 13.62 4.78 -6.87
CA ARG A 45 12.53 4.43 -5.95
C ARG A 45 13.02 3.43 -4.92
N GLU A 46 12.69 3.69 -3.67
CA GLU A 46 13.01 2.83 -2.54
C GLU A 46 11.71 2.23 -1.98
N LYS A 47 11.78 0.97 -1.55
CA LYS A 47 10.70 0.31 -0.82
C LYS A 47 11.27 -0.43 0.37
N ASN A 48 10.81 -0.04 1.56
CA ASN A 48 11.11 -0.72 2.81
C ASN A 48 9.84 -1.38 3.36
N SER A 49 10.00 -2.53 4.01
CA SER A 49 8.89 -3.25 4.65
C SER A 49 9.31 -3.90 5.95
N VAL A 50 8.55 -3.67 7.00
CA VAL A 50 8.75 -4.25 8.33
C VAL A 50 7.54 -5.10 8.69
N SER A 51 7.79 -6.36 9.06
CA SER A 51 6.73 -7.27 9.53
C SER A 51 6.20 -6.82 10.88
N ILE A 52 4.89 -6.88 11.06
CA ILE A 52 4.21 -6.56 12.33
C ILE A 52 3.38 -7.77 12.78
N LYS A 53 3.43 -8.10 14.08
CA LYS A 53 2.69 -9.23 14.68
C LYS A 53 2.20 -8.86 16.07
N GLY A 54 0.92 -9.12 16.36
CA GLY A 54 0.35 -8.93 17.70
C GLY A 54 0.48 -7.51 18.25
N VAL A 55 0.50 -6.49 17.38
CA VAL A 55 0.70 -5.10 17.75
C VAL A 55 -0.63 -4.35 17.83
N THR A 56 -0.78 -3.54 18.86
CA THR A 56 -1.89 -2.61 19.05
C THR A 56 -1.79 -1.42 18.08
N GLN A 57 -2.92 -0.71 17.92
CA GLN A 57 -2.99 0.55 17.16
C GLN A 57 -1.95 1.57 17.62
N LYS A 58 -1.77 1.70 18.94
CA LYS A 58 -0.81 2.63 19.57
C LYS A 58 0.63 2.24 19.24
N GLU A 59 0.96 0.96 19.31
CA GLU A 59 2.32 0.48 18.97
C GLU A 59 2.65 0.69 17.50
N ILE A 60 1.67 0.50 16.60
CA ILE A 60 1.84 0.81 15.18
C ILE A 60 2.09 2.29 14.95
N LEU A 61 1.32 3.17 15.57
CA LEU A 61 1.56 4.62 15.48
C LEU A 61 2.96 4.99 15.99
N ASN A 62 3.38 4.43 17.11
CA ASN A 62 4.70 4.67 17.68
C ASN A 62 5.81 4.19 16.71
N LEU A 63 5.66 3.00 16.13
CA LEU A 63 6.60 2.45 15.16
C LEU A 63 6.69 3.32 13.91
N VAL A 64 5.54 3.73 13.36
CA VAL A 64 5.46 4.62 12.20
C VAL A 64 6.15 5.95 12.50
N ASN A 65 5.86 6.56 13.64
CA ASN A 65 6.42 7.86 14.01
C ASN A 65 7.93 7.78 14.24
N LYS A 66 8.42 6.69 14.86
CA LYS A 66 9.84 6.41 15.03
C LYS A 66 10.55 6.28 13.68
N LEU A 67 9.99 5.50 12.75
CA LEU A 67 10.58 5.30 11.43
C LEU A 67 10.49 6.54 10.53
N ARG A 68 9.47 7.38 10.72
CA ARG A 68 9.30 8.63 9.96
C ARG A 68 10.16 9.78 10.47
N GLY A 69 10.46 9.80 11.78
CA GLY A 69 11.04 10.97 12.44
C GLY A 69 10.03 12.11 12.64
N GLY A 70 8.72 11.80 12.68
CA GLY A 70 7.65 12.78 12.78
C GLY A 70 6.30 12.15 13.12
N LYS A 71 5.31 12.95 13.52
CA LYS A 71 3.97 12.47 13.89
C LYS A 71 3.10 12.29 12.65
N LEU A 72 2.84 11.04 12.27
CA LEU A 72 1.82 10.65 11.31
C LEU A 72 0.54 10.21 12.03
N ILE A 73 -0.58 10.32 11.33
CA ILE A 73 -1.89 9.85 11.76
C ILE A 73 -2.47 8.91 10.70
N PRO A 74 -3.32 7.94 11.08
CA PRO A 74 -4.13 7.23 10.10
C PRO A 74 -5.09 8.22 9.43
N VAL A 75 -5.28 8.08 8.12
CA VAL A 75 -6.12 8.99 7.33
C VAL A 75 -7.14 8.23 6.47
N VAL A 76 -6.74 7.11 5.89
CA VAL A 76 -7.62 6.28 5.06
C VAL A 76 -7.29 4.80 5.22
N VAL A 77 -8.33 3.97 5.23
CA VAL A 77 -8.23 2.53 5.05
C VAL A 77 -8.77 2.18 3.67
N VAL A 78 -8.01 1.41 2.90
CA VAL A 78 -8.43 0.96 1.57
C VAL A 78 -8.54 -0.55 1.60
N THR A 79 -9.76 -1.07 1.44
CA THR A 79 -10.03 -2.51 1.36
C THR A 79 -10.42 -2.88 -0.07
N TYR A 80 -9.99 -4.05 -0.53
CA TYR A 80 -10.30 -4.54 -1.87
C TYR A 80 -10.10 -6.06 -1.93
N GLN A 81 -10.75 -6.72 -2.90
CA GLN A 81 -10.50 -8.11 -3.26
C GLN A 81 -9.53 -8.14 -4.45
N ARG A 82 -8.34 -8.73 -4.25
CA ARG A 82 -7.30 -8.84 -5.29
C ARG A 82 -7.14 -10.28 -5.75
N GLN A 83 -7.32 -10.49 -7.05
CA GLN A 83 -6.96 -11.74 -7.73
C GLN A 83 -5.59 -11.58 -8.39
N TYR A 84 -4.76 -12.61 -8.30
CA TYR A 84 -3.43 -12.66 -8.91
C TYR A 84 -3.39 -13.69 -10.01
N PHE A 85 -2.90 -13.29 -11.18
CA PHE A 85 -2.62 -14.18 -12.30
C PHE A 85 -1.17 -14.00 -12.71
N GLN A 86 -0.50 -15.10 -13.02
CA GLN A 86 0.86 -15.07 -13.52
C GLN A 86 1.04 -16.16 -14.57
N ASN A 87 1.60 -15.81 -15.72
CA ASN A 87 1.94 -16.79 -16.74
C ASN A 87 3.35 -17.39 -16.50
N LYS A 88 3.71 -18.40 -17.30
CA LYS A 88 5.05 -19.03 -17.24
C LYS A 88 6.19 -18.05 -17.53
N LYS A 89 5.94 -17.03 -18.37
CA LYS A 89 6.86 -15.91 -18.64
C LYS A 89 6.88 -14.84 -17.53
N ARG A 90 6.35 -15.14 -16.34
CA ARG A 90 6.33 -14.22 -15.18
C ARG A 90 5.66 -12.86 -15.47
N HIS A 91 4.87 -12.74 -16.53
CA HIS A 91 3.95 -11.62 -16.70
C HIS A 91 2.86 -11.75 -15.65
N ARG A 92 2.61 -10.68 -14.92
CA ARG A 92 1.66 -10.66 -13.81
C ARG A 92 0.50 -9.75 -14.16
N PHE A 93 -0.70 -10.21 -13.84
CA PHE A 93 -1.93 -9.45 -13.92
C PHE A 93 -2.56 -9.47 -12.53
N THR A 94 -3.10 -8.33 -12.08
CA THR A 94 -3.94 -8.31 -10.89
C THR A 94 -5.25 -7.62 -11.18
N LEU A 95 -6.34 -8.24 -10.74
CA LEU A 95 -7.67 -7.64 -10.78
C LEU A 95 -8.06 -7.26 -9.35
N ASP A 96 -8.21 -5.97 -9.11
CA ASP A 96 -8.76 -5.42 -7.86
C ASP A 96 -10.24 -5.11 -8.06
N SER A 97 -11.07 -5.60 -7.14
CA SER A 97 -12.52 -5.43 -7.16
C SER A 97 -13.04 -5.11 -5.76
N LYS A 98 -14.29 -4.63 -5.69
CA LYS A 98 -14.96 -4.25 -4.43
C LYS A 98 -14.10 -3.30 -3.60
N ILE A 99 -13.55 -2.28 -4.24
CA ILE A 99 -12.66 -1.33 -3.59
C ILE A 99 -13.51 -0.40 -2.73
N VAL A 100 -13.11 -0.23 -1.48
CA VAL A 100 -13.76 0.67 -0.53
C VAL A 100 -12.70 1.54 0.12
N TYR A 101 -12.96 2.83 0.15
CA TYR A 101 -12.17 3.83 0.84
C TYR A 101 -12.92 4.23 2.11
N SER A 102 -12.32 3.98 3.27
CA SER A 102 -12.89 4.41 4.55
C SER A 102 -12.05 5.52 5.17
N ASN A 103 -12.70 6.62 5.53
CA ASN A 103 -12.10 7.61 6.42
C ASN A 103 -11.89 6.98 7.79
N ILE A 104 -10.76 7.30 8.42
CA ILE A 104 -10.40 6.75 9.73
C ILE A 104 -9.92 7.86 10.66
N SER A 105 -10.43 7.85 11.89
CA SER A 105 -10.03 8.81 12.91
C SER A 105 -8.63 8.51 13.44
N ARG A 106 -8.05 9.47 14.18
CA ARG A 106 -6.77 9.28 14.91
C ARG A 106 -6.81 8.14 15.93
N THR A 107 -8.00 7.73 16.36
CA THR A 107 -8.24 6.60 17.27
C THR A 107 -8.68 5.34 16.52
N PHE A 108 -8.39 5.27 15.22
CA PHE A 108 -8.67 4.14 14.33
C PHE A 108 -10.16 3.78 14.19
N LYS A 109 -11.07 4.70 14.53
CA LYS A 109 -12.50 4.52 14.27
C LYS A 109 -12.79 4.78 12.80
N TYR A 110 -13.49 3.85 12.16
CA TYR A 110 -14.00 4.02 10.80
C TYR A 110 -15.14 5.04 10.82
N LEU A 111 -15.09 6.01 9.93
CA LEU A 111 -16.05 7.10 9.83
C LEU A 111 -16.92 6.88 8.59
N ASP A 112 -16.63 7.58 7.49
CA ASP A 112 -17.35 7.47 6.23
C ASP A 112 -16.72 6.43 5.29
N MET A 113 -17.52 5.94 4.35
CA MET A 113 -17.09 4.99 3.33
C MET A 113 -17.50 5.46 1.94
N THR A 114 -16.58 5.32 0.98
CA THR A 114 -16.82 5.53 -0.44
C THR A 114 -16.52 4.23 -1.19
N PHE A 115 -17.45 3.80 -2.03
CA PHE A 115 -17.31 2.61 -2.87
C PHE A 115 -16.77 3.00 -4.25
N ASP A 116 -15.75 2.29 -4.72
CA ASP A 116 -15.38 2.32 -6.14
C ASP A 116 -16.18 1.25 -6.87
N TYR A 117 -16.96 1.68 -7.86
CA TYR A 117 -17.72 0.77 -8.72
C TYR A 117 -16.89 0.22 -9.88
N ASN A 118 -15.66 0.73 -10.07
CA ASN A 118 -14.75 0.23 -11.09
C ASN A 118 -13.88 -0.90 -10.54
N ASN A 119 -13.58 -1.85 -11.42
CA ASN A 119 -12.52 -2.82 -11.18
C ASN A 119 -11.21 -2.30 -11.80
N ILE A 120 -10.09 -2.52 -11.11
CA ILE A 120 -8.77 -2.08 -11.57
C ILE A 120 -7.96 -3.28 -12.04
N LEU A 121 -7.61 -3.29 -13.32
CA LEU A 121 -6.70 -4.27 -13.91
C LEU A 121 -5.29 -3.68 -13.99
N GLU A 122 -4.34 -4.28 -13.29
CA GLU A 122 -2.92 -3.89 -13.33
C GLU A 122 -2.11 -4.96 -14.07
N LEU A 123 -1.45 -4.57 -15.17
CA LEU A 123 -0.55 -5.43 -15.95
C LEU A 123 0.91 -5.11 -15.65
N LYS A 124 1.71 -6.14 -15.42
CA LYS A 124 3.17 -6.06 -15.27
C LYS A 124 3.83 -7.08 -16.18
N ILE A 125 4.33 -6.57 -17.29
CA ILE A 125 5.07 -7.36 -18.28
C ILE A 125 6.54 -7.41 -17.88
N ASN A 126 7.12 -8.59 -18.00
CA ASN A 126 8.55 -8.78 -17.80
C ASN A 126 9.22 -8.68 -19.18
N THR A 127 9.86 -7.55 -19.45
CA THR A 127 10.51 -7.26 -20.73
C THR A 127 11.90 -7.87 -20.86
N ASN A 128 12.46 -8.43 -19.78
CA ASN A 128 13.78 -9.07 -19.79
C ASN A 128 13.76 -10.51 -20.34
N ILE A 129 12.70 -10.94 -21.01
CA ILE A 129 12.52 -12.32 -21.47
C ILE A 129 12.79 -12.49 -22.98
N ASP A 130 13.01 -11.42 -23.73
CA ASP A 130 13.27 -11.48 -25.18
C ASP A 130 14.67 -10.93 -25.56
N SER A 131 15.73 -11.44 -24.93
CA SER A 131 17.11 -11.25 -25.44
C SER A 131 17.81 -12.55 -25.87
N THR A 132 17.11 -13.68 -25.90
CA THR A 132 17.68 -15.00 -26.24
C THR A 132 16.89 -15.82 -27.26
N VAL A 133 15.96 -15.22 -28.02
CA VAL A 133 15.32 -15.87 -29.17
C VAL A 133 15.47 -15.02 -30.45
N ALA A 134 16.66 -14.46 -30.62
CA ALA A 134 17.13 -13.90 -31.88
C ALA A 134 18.57 -14.37 -32.13
N MET A 135 18.71 -15.66 -32.47
CA MET A 135 19.80 -16.24 -33.26
C MET A 135 19.34 -17.60 -33.79
#